data_AF-A0A653VFW0-F1
#
_entry.id   AF-A0A653VFW0-F1
#
_cell.length_a   1.000
_cell.length_b   1.000
_cell.length_c   1.000
_cell.angle_alpha   90.00
_cell.angle_beta   90.00
_cell.angle_gamma   90.00
#
_symmetry.space_group_name_H-M   'P 1'
#
loop_
_entity.id
_entity.type
_entity.pdbx_description
1 polymer ?
#
loop_
_entity_poly.entity_id
_entity_poly.type
_entity_poly.pdbx_seq_one_letter_code
_entity_poly.pdbx_strand_id
1 'polypeptide(L)'
;MPEKRKRPNSFNTGIAAEYFILSQLYRRGVEAYVSQGNKKAIDIRVVLENEKAISIDVKAVRGYSSLVVNNVVPTENHFWVFVIYNNKFEDLNVSPDVFVVPSDAVPTITKQWKEEKRVMKGDLTPYLNKWELLC
;
A
#
# COMPACT_ATOMS: atom_id res chain seq x y z
N MET A 1 -6.93 -24.26 28.70
CA MET A 1 -6.66 -24.31 27.24
C MET A 1 -6.22 -22.93 26.80
N PRO A 2 -5.11 -22.75 26.07
CA PRO A 2 -4.73 -21.43 25.59
C PRO A 2 -5.77 -20.95 24.58
N GLU A 3 -6.27 -19.73 24.78
CA GLU A 3 -7.27 -19.10 23.93
C GLU A 3 -6.68 -18.93 22.51
N LYS A 4 -7.39 -19.43 21.49
CA LYS A 4 -6.96 -19.24 20.08
C LYS A 4 -6.97 -17.75 19.78
N ARG A 5 -5.79 -17.16 19.65
CA ARG A 5 -5.60 -15.74 19.31
C ARG A 5 -6.42 -15.41 18.04
N LYS A 6 -7.44 -14.57 18.18
CA LYS A 6 -8.30 -14.13 17.06
C LYS A 6 -7.42 -13.47 16.00
N ARG A 7 -7.55 -13.90 14.74
CA ARG A 7 -6.78 -13.28 13.64
C ARG A 7 -7.11 -11.78 13.56
N PRO A 8 -6.10 -10.90 13.46
CA PRO A 8 -6.33 -9.47 13.36
C PRO A 8 -7.22 -9.13 12.16
N ASN A 9 -8.06 -8.10 12.32
CA ASN A 9 -8.94 -7.64 11.25
C ASN A 9 -8.10 -6.98 10.12
N SER A 10 -7.94 -7.70 9.01
CA SER A 10 -7.21 -7.21 7.82
C SER A 10 -7.91 -6.02 7.17
N PHE A 11 -9.25 -5.96 7.22
CA PHE A 11 -10.02 -4.83 6.68
C PHE A 11 -9.64 -3.52 7.39
N ASN A 12 -9.66 -3.50 8.73
CA ASN A 12 -9.25 -2.31 9.49
C ASN A 12 -7.78 -1.93 9.23
N THR A 13 -6.92 -2.91 8.93
CA THR A 13 -5.50 -2.65 8.60
C THR A 13 -5.38 -1.94 7.26
N GLY A 14 -6.16 -2.36 6.25
CA GLY A 14 -6.24 -1.71 4.95
C GLY A 14 -6.73 -0.27 5.06
N ILE A 15 -7.88 -0.07 5.72
CA ILE A 15 -8.45 1.28 5.94
C ILE A 15 -7.46 2.19 6.68
N ALA A 16 -6.82 1.72 7.75
CA ALA A 16 -5.83 2.53 8.47
C ALA A 16 -4.66 2.95 7.56
N ALA A 17 -4.19 2.05 6.69
CA ALA A 17 -3.14 2.36 5.74
C ALA A 17 -3.60 3.37 4.66
N GLU A 18 -4.78 3.22 4.08
CA GLU A 18 -5.35 4.17 3.10
C GLU A 18 -5.38 5.60 3.68
N TYR A 19 -5.92 5.76 4.90
CA TYR A 19 -5.99 7.07 5.56
C TYR A 19 -4.61 7.60 5.97
N PHE A 20 -3.67 6.73 6.35
CA PHE A 20 -2.30 7.13 6.61
C PHE A 20 -1.65 7.72 5.34
N ILE A 21 -1.72 7.02 4.21
CA ILE A 21 -1.19 7.50 2.92
C ILE A 21 -1.86 8.82 2.52
N LEU A 22 -3.18 8.91 2.62
CA LEU A 22 -3.92 10.14 2.34
C LEU A 22 -3.42 11.32 3.19
N SER A 23 -3.21 11.11 4.50
CA SER A 23 -2.65 12.15 5.38
C SER A 23 -1.25 12.60 4.95
N GLN A 24 -0.41 11.67 4.47
CA GLN A 24 0.94 11.96 4.02
C GLN A 24 0.97 12.76 2.72
N LEU A 25 0.02 12.52 1.80
CA LEU A 25 -0.14 13.28 0.56
C LEU A 25 -0.58 14.72 0.87
N TYR A 26 -1.61 14.90 1.71
CA TYR A 26 -2.06 16.24 2.10
C TYR A 26 -0.98 17.05 2.83
N ARG A 27 -0.18 16.42 3.70
CA ARG A 27 0.96 17.08 4.35
C ARG A 27 2.04 17.57 3.38
N ARG A 28 2.06 17.03 2.15
CA ARG A 28 2.96 17.43 1.06
C ARG A 28 2.32 18.46 0.13
N GLY A 29 1.09 18.90 0.39
CA GLY A 29 0.36 19.82 -0.47
C GLY A 29 -0.24 19.16 -1.72
N VAL A 30 -0.31 17.83 -1.75
CA VAL A 30 -0.86 17.08 -2.89
C VAL A 30 -2.37 16.92 -2.72
N GLU A 31 -3.13 17.26 -3.76
CA GLU A 31 -4.58 17.03 -3.81
C GLU A 31 -4.87 15.54 -4.06
N ALA A 32 -5.59 14.88 -3.14
CA ALA A 32 -5.85 13.46 -3.22
C ALA A 32 -7.20 13.04 -2.60
N TYR A 33 -7.80 12.00 -3.13
CA TYR A 33 -9.13 11.51 -2.75
C TYR A 33 -9.11 10.01 -2.51
N VAL A 34 -9.59 9.57 -1.35
CA VAL A 34 -9.83 8.14 -1.07
C VAL A 34 -11.15 7.71 -1.69
N SER A 35 -11.17 6.56 -2.37
CA SER A 35 -12.43 6.00 -2.87
C SER A 35 -13.17 5.28 -1.74
N GLN A 36 -14.51 5.21 -1.79
CA GLN A 36 -15.34 4.50 -0.79
C GLN A 36 -16.29 3.52 -1.49
N GLY A 37 -16.55 2.34 -0.87
CA GLY A 37 -17.46 1.31 -1.39
C GLY A 37 -16.85 -0.09 -1.58
N ASN A 38 -17.69 -1.08 -1.87
CA ASN A 38 -17.27 -2.49 -2.06
C ASN A 38 -16.87 -2.84 -3.50
N LYS A 39 -17.13 -1.97 -4.47
CA LYS A 39 -16.78 -2.12 -5.89
C LYS A 39 -15.65 -1.18 -6.31
N LYS A 40 -14.76 -0.82 -5.38
CA LYS A 40 -13.63 0.07 -5.67
C LYS A 40 -12.68 -0.60 -6.65
N ALA A 41 -12.27 0.13 -7.67
CA ALA A 41 -11.21 -0.29 -8.58
C ALA A 41 -9.83 0.28 -8.20
N ILE A 42 -9.81 1.38 -7.44
CA ILE A 42 -8.61 2.15 -7.06
C ILE A 42 -8.83 2.63 -5.63
N ASP A 43 -7.81 2.57 -4.75
CA ASP A 43 -7.94 3.00 -3.35
C ASP A 43 -7.84 4.53 -3.19
N ILE A 44 -6.84 5.16 -3.83
CA ILE A 44 -6.61 6.62 -3.75
C ILE A 44 -6.37 7.19 -5.15
N ARG A 45 -6.93 8.37 -5.42
CA ARG A 45 -6.67 9.16 -6.63
C ARG A 45 -5.95 10.45 -6.26
N VAL A 46 -4.85 10.74 -6.93
CA VAL A 46 -4.06 11.97 -6.79
C VAL A 46 -4.29 12.84 -8.01
N VAL A 47 -4.51 14.12 -7.81
CA VAL A 47 -4.62 15.13 -8.87
C VAL A 47 -3.30 15.90 -8.92
N LEU A 48 -2.63 15.84 -10.05
CA LEU A 48 -1.40 16.58 -10.33
C LEU A 48 -1.71 17.89 -11.05
N GLU A 49 -0.71 18.77 -11.10
CA GLU A 49 -0.77 19.97 -11.92
C GLU A 49 -1.02 19.60 -13.41
N ASN A 50 -1.90 20.36 -14.08
CA ASN A 50 -2.37 20.13 -15.45
C ASN A 50 -3.39 18.99 -15.64
N GLU A 51 -4.26 18.73 -14.66
CA GLU A 51 -5.36 17.74 -14.72
C GLU A 51 -4.93 16.29 -14.94
N LYS A 52 -3.61 16.00 -14.90
CA LYS A 52 -3.10 14.64 -14.86
C LYS A 52 -3.48 14.00 -13.53
N ALA A 53 -3.83 12.73 -13.55
CA ALA A 53 -4.19 11.99 -12.35
C ALA A 53 -3.31 10.76 -12.19
N ILE A 54 -2.84 10.54 -10.97
CA ILE A 54 -2.23 9.29 -10.55
C ILE A 54 -3.27 8.47 -9.79
N SER A 55 -3.24 7.16 -9.96
CA SER A 55 -4.03 6.21 -9.18
C SER A 55 -3.13 5.36 -8.29
N ILE A 56 -3.62 5.01 -7.10
CA ILE A 56 -2.87 4.27 -6.10
C ILE A 56 -3.72 3.12 -5.57
N ASP A 57 -3.15 1.92 -5.57
CA ASP A 57 -3.62 0.78 -4.78
C ASP A 57 -2.76 0.62 -3.52
N VAL A 58 -3.40 0.38 -2.38
CA VAL A 58 -2.74 0.25 -1.08
C VAL A 58 -2.77 -1.21 -0.64
N LYS A 59 -1.61 -1.74 -0.24
CA LYS A 59 -1.51 -3.05 0.41
C LYS A 59 -0.81 -2.93 1.75
N ALA A 60 -1.45 -3.46 2.79
CA ALA A 60 -0.95 -3.32 4.14
C ALA A 60 -0.84 -4.66 4.88
N VAL A 61 0.20 -4.82 5.68
CA VAL A 61 0.36 -5.94 6.61
C VAL A 61 0.85 -5.47 7.97
N ARG A 62 0.37 -6.12 9.04
CA ARG A 62 0.82 -5.79 10.40
C ARG A 62 2.24 -6.26 10.69
N GLY A 63 2.64 -7.44 10.20
CA GLY A 63 3.92 -8.05 10.61
C GLY A 63 4.57 -9.03 9.65
N TYR A 64 3.93 -9.39 8.54
CA TYR A 64 4.48 -10.39 7.61
C TYR A 64 5.64 -9.84 6.77
N SER A 65 6.55 -10.73 6.41
CA SER A 65 7.67 -10.45 5.49
C SER A 65 7.27 -10.43 4.02
N SER A 66 6.00 -10.71 3.69
CA SER A 66 5.49 -10.70 2.32
C SER A 66 4.03 -10.24 2.24
N LEU A 67 3.66 -9.70 1.08
CA LEU A 67 2.30 -9.26 0.73
C LEU A 67 1.83 -9.99 -0.53
N VAL A 68 0.55 -10.38 -0.56
CA VAL A 68 -0.07 -11.06 -1.72
C VAL A 68 -0.51 -10.01 -2.75
N VAL A 69 -0.17 -10.23 -4.02
CA VAL A 69 -0.35 -9.31 -5.15
C VAL A 69 -0.84 -10.04 -6.42
N ASN A 70 -1.94 -10.80 -6.31
CA ASN A 70 -2.41 -11.67 -7.39
C ASN A 70 -2.86 -10.93 -8.67
N ASN A 71 -3.37 -9.71 -8.53
CA ASN A 71 -4.11 -8.99 -9.58
C ASN A 71 -3.38 -7.73 -10.08
N VAL A 72 -2.05 -7.74 -10.09
CA VAL A 72 -1.28 -6.60 -10.60
C VAL A 72 -1.39 -6.55 -12.12
N VAL A 73 -1.90 -5.43 -12.62
CA VAL A 73 -1.91 -5.10 -14.05
C VAL A 73 -1.08 -3.81 -14.22
N PRO A 74 0.08 -3.88 -14.91
CA PRO A 74 0.87 -2.70 -15.24
C PRO A 74 0.01 -1.66 -15.96
N THR A 75 0.01 -0.44 -15.46
CA THR A 75 -0.77 0.67 -16.04
C THR A 75 0.01 1.96 -15.81
N GLU A 76 0.02 2.82 -16.82
CA GLU A 76 0.66 4.13 -16.73
C GLU A 76 0.01 4.97 -15.63
N ASN A 77 0.78 5.78 -14.92
CA ASN A 77 0.29 6.65 -13.84
C ASN A 77 -0.49 5.88 -12.73
N HIS A 78 -0.16 4.61 -12.53
CA HIS A 78 -0.68 3.77 -11.45
C HIS A 78 0.46 3.29 -10.55
N PHE A 79 0.24 3.32 -9.24
CA PHE A 79 1.22 2.95 -8.23
C PHE A 79 0.64 1.99 -7.21
N TRP A 80 1.50 1.12 -6.70
CA TRP A 80 1.22 0.28 -5.54
C TRP A 80 1.98 0.83 -4.34
N VAL A 81 1.24 1.17 -3.29
CA VAL A 81 1.82 1.64 -2.03
C VAL A 81 1.70 0.54 -0.99
N PHE A 82 2.85 0.01 -0.59
CA PHE A 82 2.94 -1.05 0.42
C PHE A 82 3.21 -0.44 1.79
N VAL A 83 2.39 -0.80 2.78
CA VAL A 83 2.47 -0.29 4.16
C VAL A 83 2.74 -1.45 5.12
N ILE A 84 3.86 -1.39 5.83
CA ILE A 84 4.30 -2.47 6.74
C ILE A 84 4.47 -1.92 8.15
N TYR A 85 3.64 -2.38 9.08
CA TYR A 85 3.65 -1.90 10.47
C TYR A 85 4.67 -2.59 11.38
N ASN A 86 5.43 -3.58 10.89
CA ASN A 86 6.53 -4.21 11.63
C ASN A 86 6.16 -4.72 13.04
N ASN A 87 4.97 -5.31 13.19
CA ASN A 87 4.35 -5.77 14.44
C ASN A 87 4.07 -4.66 15.47
N LYS A 88 3.99 -3.40 15.03
CA LYS A 88 3.72 -2.22 15.86
C LYS A 88 2.42 -1.51 15.45
N PHE A 89 1.45 -2.24 14.90
CA PHE A 89 0.20 -1.66 14.40
C PHE A 89 -0.60 -0.94 15.51
N GLU A 90 -0.58 -1.48 16.71
CA GLU A 90 -1.31 -0.94 17.86
C GLU A 90 -0.59 0.24 18.54
N ASP A 91 0.68 0.51 18.21
CA ASP A 91 1.45 1.64 18.77
C ASP A 91 1.30 2.87 17.87
N LEU A 92 0.39 3.77 18.27
CA LEU A 92 0.07 4.99 17.52
C LEU A 92 1.23 6.00 17.44
N ASN A 93 2.31 5.80 18.21
CA ASN A 93 3.49 6.68 18.17
C ASN A 93 4.50 6.23 17.10
N VAL A 94 4.28 5.08 16.47
CA VAL A 94 5.19 4.52 15.47
C VAL A 94 4.56 4.60 14.09
N SER A 95 5.26 5.24 13.17
CA SER A 95 4.87 5.23 11.75
C SER A 95 5.26 3.90 11.08
N PRO A 96 4.42 3.37 10.17
CA PRO A 96 4.77 2.20 9.39
C PRO A 96 5.86 2.52 8.34
N ASP A 97 6.53 1.47 7.84
CA ASP A 97 7.34 1.60 6.64
C ASP A 97 6.40 1.75 5.43
N VAL A 98 6.69 2.71 4.55
CA VAL A 98 5.94 2.93 3.31
C VAL A 98 6.86 2.76 2.10
N PHE A 99 6.41 1.96 1.14
CA PHE A 99 7.11 1.73 -0.11
C PHE A 99 6.21 2.15 -1.27
N VAL A 100 6.71 3.04 -2.12
CA VAL A 100 5.97 3.57 -3.28
C VAL A 100 6.54 2.96 -4.53
N VAL A 101 5.75 2.10 -5.20
CA VAL A 101 6.22 1.30 -6.35
C VAL A 101 5.38 1.64 -7.58
N PRO A 102 6.00 2.07 -8.69
CA PRO A 102 5.32 2.14 -9.99
C PRO A 102 4.69 0.80 -10.38
N SER A 103 3.47 0.78 -10.91
CA SER A 103 2.75 -0.47 -11.21
C SER A 103 3.50 -1.40 -12.18
N ASP A 104 4.24 -0.83 -13.13
CA ASP A 104 5.09 -1.55 -14.09
C ASP A 104 6.31 -2.21 -13.46
N ALA A 105 6.79 -1.70 -12.32
CA ALA A 105 7.90 -2.29 -11.57
C ALA A 105 7.45 -3.47 -10.68
N VAL A 106 6.19 -3.52 -10.26
CA VAL A 106 5.67 -4.55 -9.33
C VAL A 106 5.89 -5.98 -9.84
N PRO A 107 5.65 -6.32 -11.13
CA PRO A 107 5.93 -7.66 -11.66
C PRO A 107 7.39 -8.11 -11.49
N THR A 108 8.35 -7.18 -11.57
CA THR A 108 9.79 -7.51 -11.50
C THR A 108 10.23 -7.95 -10.10
N ILE A 109 9.51 -7.52 -9.06
CA ILE A 109 9.76 -7.85 -7.66
C ILE A 109 8.76 -8.88 -7.09
N THR A 110 7.91 -9.44 -7.96
CA THR A 110 6.89 -10.41 -7.59
C THR A 110 7.41 -11.84 -7.80
N LYS A 111 7.18 -12.70 -6.81
CA LYS A 111 7.55 -14.12 -6.82
C LYS A 111 6.31 -14.98 -6.72
N GLN A 112 6.24 -16.05 -7.52
CA GLN A 112 5.17 -17.03 -7.41
C GLN A 112 5.44 -17.96 -6.21
N TRP A 113 4.45 -18.14 -5.35
CA TRP A 113 4.48 -19.08 -4.25
C TRP A 113 3.17 -19.85 -4.14
N LYS A 114 3.19 -21.13 -4.51
CA LYS A 114 1.99 -21.94 -4.72
C LYS A 114 1.05 -21.25 -5.71
N GLU A 115 -0.16 -20.90 -5.28
CA GLU A 115 -1.20 -20.24 -6.09
C GLU A 115 -1.16 -18.71 -5.95
N GLU A 116 -0.28 -18.16 -5.11
CA GLU A 116 -0.22 -16.73 -4.82
C GLU A 116 1.00 -16.08 -5.44
N LYS A 117 0.82 -14.87 -5.95
CA LYS A 117 1.91 -13.95 -6.28
C LYS A 117 2.20 -13.12 -5.05
N ARG A 118 3.47 -13.04 -4.66
CA ARG A 118 3.90 -12.35 -3.44
C ARG A 118 5.07 -11.42 -3.70
N VAL A 119 5.07 -10.28 -3.01
CA VAL A 119 6.22 -9.37 -2.92
C VAL A 119 6.82 -9.52 -1.53
N MET A 120 8.15 -9.68 -1.45
CA MET A 120 8.86 -9.76 -0.17
C MET A 120 9.29 -8.37 0.28
N LYS A 121 9.31 -8.12 1.59
CA LYS A 121 9.77 -6.84 2.17
C LYS A 121 11.17 -6.46 1.67
N GLY A 122 12.09 -7.43 1.57
CA GLY A 122 13.45 -7.18 1.11
C GLY A 122 13.52 -6.60 -0.32
N ASP A 123 12.65 -7.09 -1.21
CA ASP A 123 12.58 -6.64 -2.60
C ASP A 123 11.96 -5.24 -2.74
N LEU A 124 11.24 -4.76 -1.70
CA LEU A 124 10.67 -3.41 -1.65
C LEU A 124 11.68 -2.33 -1.22
N THR A 125 12.82 -2.69 -0.64
CA THR A 125 13.80 -1.75 -0.06
C THR A 125 14.16 -0.56 -0.98
N PRO A 126 14.37 -0.73 -2.29
CA PRO A 126 14.67 0.40 -3.19
C PRO A 126 13.56 1.47 -3.26
N TYR A 127 12.34 1.10 -2.89
CA TYR A 127 11.13 1.92 -2.98
C TYR A 127 10.73 2.58 -1.65
N LEU A 128 11.54 2.40 -0.60
CA LEU A 128 11.26 2.94 0.73
C LEU A 128 11.19 4.47 0.70
N ASN A 129 10.07 5.01 1.16
CA ASN A 129 9.78 6.45 1.26
C ASN A 129 9.96 7.23 -0.06
N LYS A 130 9.72 6.57 -1.20
CA LYS A 130 9.76 7.19 -2.54
C LYS A 130 8.55 8.07 -2.85
N TRP A 131 8.22 8.96 -1.92
CA TRP A 131 7.06 9.87 -2.01
C TRP A 131 7.15 10.84 -3.17
N GLU A 132 8.36 11.16 -3.62
CA GLU A 132 8.63 12.00 -4.80
C GLU A 132 8.04 11.47 -6.10
N LEU A 133 7.62 10.20 -6.14
CA LEU A 133 6.95 9.60 -7.29
C LEU A 133 5.46 9.94 -7.38
N LEU A 134 4.87 10.51 -6.31
CA LEU A 134 3.44 10.80 -6.20
C LEU A 134 3.14 12.31 -6.20
N CYS A 135 4.14 13.16 -6.39
CA CYS A 135 4.03 14.62 -6.35
C CYS A 135 4.82 15.27 -7.48
#